data_AF-A0A7Y3MT94-F1
#
_entry.id   AF-A0A7Y3MT94-F1
#
_cell.length_a   1.000
_cell.length_b   1.000
_cell.length_c   1.000
_cell.angle_alpha   90.00
_cell.angle_beta   90.00
_cell.angle_gamma   90.00
#
_symmetry.space_group_name_H-M   'P 1'
#
loop_
_entity.id
_entity.type
_entity.pdbx_description
1 polymer ?
#
loop_
_entity_poly.entity_id
_entity_poly.type
_entity_poly.pdbx_seq_one_letter_code
_entity_poly.pdbx_strand_id
1 'polypeptide(L)'
;MPDETAPRSSSDPDADPLGSLRDELDAVDRALLESAARRRTIVRRLAAAKMDAGGTQPLFDRTRERVVYERAEAAAGELGLPPTLARALMGVIVEDSHQVQETLIVEAASRTPLDAVARPRLLIVGGGGRMGRRLRDALRERGHTVDTLELGDGRDRVAAVADADIVVIAVPMTDAEPVTRELGPHVRPDALLCDINSLKVGVCRAMEESCRGEAMGLHPMFGPGVWSLRRQKVVVCPLREGPRAAWLRKELASMGVELIDTDPVTHDRMMAIVQVLVHFSTLVMGDALRRTGVSVEDSLRFTSPIYRLELAFVGRLFTQDPDLYAEIEMSNPQAAEMRRCFRNAADELDRIIADADHAAFRRRFEDIAVYFESFGDEAMRLSEQIIDTLVRQP
;
A
#
# COMPACT_ATOMS: atom_id res chain seq x y z
N MET A 1 61.37 -38.32 50.11
CA MET A 1 62.22 -38.26 48.91
C MET A 1 61.53 -39.07 47.82
N PRO A 2 61.18 -38.51 46.65
CA PRO A 2 60.83 -37.13 46.26
C PRO A 2 59.32 -37.08 45.90
N ASP A 3 58.60 -35.97 46.06
CA ASP A 3 58.59 -34.76 45.22
C ASP A 3 58.01 -35.01 43.81
N GLU A 4 56.78 -34.52 43.60
CA GLU A 4 56.38 -33.99 42.30
C GLU A 4 55.29 -32.93 42.51
N THR A 5 55.77 -31.73 42.83
CA THR A 5 55.05 -30.48 42.61
C THR A 5 54.69 -30.32 41.13
N ALA A 6 53.43 -30.56 40.77
CA ALA A 6 52.85 -30.00 39.55
C ALA A 6 52.14 -28.68 39.91
N PRO A 7 52.42 -27.56 39.21
CA PRO A 7 51.78 -26.29 39.50
C PRO A 7 50.30 -26.40 39.12
N ARG A 8 49.39 -26.22 40.08
CA ARG A 8 48.00 -25.91 39.77
C ARG A 8 47.99 -24.60 39.00
N SER A 9 47.68 -24.66 37.70
CA SER A 9 47.41 -23.47 36.90
C SER A 9 46.31 -22.68 37.61
N SER A 10 46.65 -21.47 38.04
CA SER A 10 45.71 -20.47 38.51
C SER A 10 44.72 -20.16 37.39
N SER A 11 43.53 -20.78 37.45
CA SER A 11 42.36 -20.24 36.76
C SER A 11 41.94 -19.01 37.54
N ASP A 12 42.15 -17.85 36.94
CA ASP A 12 41.75 -16.55 37.46
C ASP A 12 40.24 -16.55 37.79
N PRO A 13 39.82 -16.36 39.06
CA PRO A 13 38.40 -16.39 39.45
C PRO A 13 37.59 -15.18 38.98
N ASP A 14 38.25 -14.16 38.44
CA ASP A 14 37.65 -12.86 38.07
C ASP A 14 37.31 -12.70 36.58
N ALA A 15 37.57 -13.71 35.74
CA ALA A 15 37.10 -13.68 34.36
C ALA A 15 35.60 -14.02 34.33
N ASP A 16 34.72 -13.00 34.34
CA ASP A 16 33.29 -13.18 34.03
C ASP A 16 33.18 -13.73 32.59
N PRO A 17 32.96 -15.04 32.41
CA PRO A 17 32.99 -15.65 31.08
C PRO A 17 31.82 -15.15 30.24
N LEU A 18 30.74 -14.72 30.89
CA LEU A 18 29.58 -14.12 30.24
C LEU A 18 29.86 -12.68 29.83
N GLY A 19 30.65 -11.94 30.61
CA GLY A 19 31.13 -10.60 30.27
C GLY A 19 31.93 -10.59 28.98
N SER A 20 32.95 -11.47 28.87
CA SER A 20 33.76 -11.58 27.65
C SER A 20 32.93 -11.99 26.42
N LEU A 21 31.94 -12.88 26.58
CA LEU A 21 31.07 -13.28 25.48
C LEU A 21 30.09 -12.17 25.07
N ARG A 22 29.65 -11.34 26.01
CA ARG A 22 28.82 -10.14 25.71
C ARG A 22 29.63 -9.09 24.96
N ASP A 23 30.88 -8.86 25.35
CA ASP A 23 31.75 -7.93 24.63
C ASP A 23 32.03 -8.41 23.20
N GLU A 24 32.21 -9.72 23.00
CA GLU A 24 32.34 -10.31 21.67
C GLU A 24 31.05 -10.13 20.84
N LEU A 25 29.88 -10.34 21.45
CA LEU A 25 28.59 -10.11 20.82
C LEU A 25 28.40 -8.64 20.42
N ASP A 26 28.70 -7.70 21.32
CA ASP A 26 28.62 -6.26 21.07
C ASP A 26 29.53 -5.82 19.91
N ALA A 27 30.70 -6.45 19.78
CA ALA A 27 31.61 -6.21 18.66
C ALA A 27 31.04 -6.72 17.33
N VAL A 28 30.40 -7.90 17.32
CA VAL A 28 29.70 -8.43 16.13
C VAL A 28 28.51 -7.54 15.75
N ASP A 29 27.70 -7.13 16.72
CA ASP A 29 26.55 -6.25 16.50
C ASP A 29 26.98 -4.90 15.90
N ARG A 30 28.08 -4.32 16.41
CA ARG A 30 28.69 -3.13 15.82
C ARG A 30 29.12 -3.36 14.37
N ALA A 31 29.78 -4.48 14.07
CA ALA A 31 30.23 -4.80 12.72
C ALA A 31 29.07 -4.97 11.73
N LEU A 32 27.92 -5.50 12.18
CA LEU A 32 26.70 -5.57 11.38
C LEU A 32 26.18 -4.16 11.04
N LEU A 33 26.13 -3.26 12.02
CA LEU A 33 25.70 -1.87 11.81
C LEU A 33 26.67 -1.08 10.90
N GLU A 34 27.97 -1.27 11.07
CA GLU A 34 28.99 -0.67 10.19
C GLU A 34 28.87 -1.17 8.74
N SER A 35 28.58 -2.46 8.56
CA SER A 35 28.31 -3.04 7.25
C SER A 35 27.06 -2.45 6.60
N ALA A 36 25.99 -2.25 7.37
CA ALA A 36 24.79 -1.56 6.92
C ALA A 36 25.08 -0.10 6.52
N ALA A 37 25.85 0.64 7.32
CA ALA A 37 26.25 2.02 7.02
C ALA A 37 27.11 2.13 5.75
N ARG A 38 28.05 1.19 5.56
CA ARG A 38 28.85 1.09 4.33
C ARG A 38 27.98 0.82 3.11
N ARG A 39 27.02 -0.10 3.24
CA ARG A 39 26.06 -0.42 2.18
C ARG A 39 25.20 0.81 1.84
N ARG A 40 24.73 1.55 2.85
CA ARG A 40 23.99 2.81 2.67
C ARG A 40 24.79 3.85 1.87
N THR A 41 26.09 3.97 2.13
CA THR A 41 27.00 4.84 1.36
C THR A 41 27.10 4.42 -0.11
N ILE A 42 27.21 3.11 -0.37
CA ILE A 42 27.23 2.56 -1.75
C ILE A 42 25.90 2.86 -2.46
N VAL A 43 24.77 2.66 -1.77
CA VAL A 43 23.43 2.97 -2.30
C VAL A 43 23.30 4.43 -2.69
N ARG A 44 23.78 5.37 -1.85
CA ARG A 44 23.79 6.81 -2.18
C ARG A 44 24.57 7.11 -3.46
N ARG A 45 25.78 6.53 -3.60
CA ARG A 45 26.61 6.69 -4.79
C ARG A 45 25.97 6.08 -6.04
N LEU A 46 25.33 4.92 -5.90
CA LEU A 46 24.61 4.26 -6.99
C LEU A 46 23.41 5.11 -7.45
N ALA A 47 22.65 5.68 -6.51
CA ALA A 47 21.55 6.58 -6.83
C ALA A 47 22.02 7.84 -7.55
N ALA A 48 23.10 8.47 -7.08
CA ALA A 48 23.71 9.61 -7.77
C ALA A 48 24.10 9.26 -9.21
N ALA A 49 24.81 8.15 -9.42
CA ALA A 49 25.19 7.69 -10.75
C ALA A 49 23.98 7.39 -11.67
N LYS A 50 22.89 6.84 -11.13
CA LYS A 50 21.64 6.63 -11.88
C LYS A 50 20.98 7.95 -12.31
N MET A 51 21.01 8.95 -11.43
CA MET A 51 20.49 10.29 -11.74
C MET A 51 21.32 10.96 -12.84
N ASP A 52 22.65 10.88 -12.75
CA ASP A 52 23.57 11.43 -13.77
C ASP A 52 23.41 10.74 -15.14
N ALA A 53 23.08 9.45 -15.16
CA ALA A 53 22.79 8.68 -16.38
C ALA A 53 21.39 8.96 -16.99
N GLY A 54 20.71 10.02 -16.55
CA GLY A 54 19.41 10.45 -17.10
C GLY A 54 18.20 9.76 -16.48
N GLY A 55 18.34 9.08 -15.34
CA GLY A 55 17.21 8.57 -14.55
C GLY A 55 16.34 7.52 -15.26
N THR A 56 16.85 6.87 -16.31
CA THR A 56 16.10 5.90 -17.13
C THR A 56 15.90 4.54 -16.44
N GLN A 57 16.65 4.26 -15.38
CA GLN A 57 16.48 3.04 -14.60
C GLN A 57 15.43 3.23 -13.51
N PRO A 58 14.52 2.26 -13.33
CA PRO A 58 13.53 2.34 -12.28
C PRO A 58 14.22 2.38 -10.91
N LEU A 59 13.63 3.16 -10.02
CA LEU A 59 14.02 3.24 -8.60
C LEU A 59 13.84 1.92 -7.87
N PHE A 60 12.86 1.16 -8.34
CA PHE A 60 12.43 -0.07 -7.75
C PHE A 60 12.44 -1.17 -8.82
N ASP A 61 13.19 -2.22 -8.58
CA ASP A 61 13.34 -3.35 -9.49
C ASP A 61 13.10 -4.65 -8.71
N ARG A 62 11.89 -5.19 -8.85
CA ARG A 62 11.49 -6.45 -8.20
C ARG A 62 12.41 -7.61 -8.57
N THR A 63 12.89 -7.64 -9.80
CA THR A 63 13.80 -8.68 -10.28
C THR A 63 15.13 -8.58 -9.55
N ARG A 64 15.66 -7.36 -9.41
CA ARG A 64 16.91 -7.13 -8.70
C ARG A 64 16.81 -7.45 -7.21
N GLU A 65 15.71 -7.10 -6.56
CA GLU A 65 15.47 -7.43 -5.16
C GLU A 65 15.37 -8.92 -4.93
N ARG A 66 14.64 -9.64 -5.79
CA ARG A 66 14.58 -11.10 -5.73
C ARG A 66 15.97 -11.72 -5.77
N VAL A 67 16.83 -11.27 -6.69
CA VAL A 67 18.22 -11.72 -6.78
C VAL A 67 19.03 -11.41 -5.50
N VAL A 68 18.76 -10.28 -4.83
CA VAL A 68 19.41 -9.96 -3.55
C VAL A 68 18.99 -10.94 -2.47
N TYR A 69 17.70 -11.28 -2.37
CA TYR A 69 17.21 -12.26 -1.41
C TYR A 69 17.75 -13.67 -1.68
N GLU A 70 17.68 -14.14 -2.92
CA GLU A 70 18.17 -15.47 -3.32
C GLU A 70 19.66 -15.64 -3.00
N ARG A 71 20.47 -14.61 -3.30
CA ARG A 71 21.91 -14.62 -2.96
C ARG A 71 22.16 -14.64 -1.46
N ALA A 72 21.35 -13.92 -0.68
CA ALA A 72 21.50 -13.88 0.76
C ALA A 72 21.11 -15.22 1.41
N GLU A 73 20.06 -15.86 0.91
CA GLU A 73 19.65 -17.19 1.36
C GLU A 73 20.70 -18.26 1.04
N ALA A 74 21.31 -18.21 -0.14
CA ALA A 74 22.42 -19.10 -0.49
C ALA A 74 23.63 -18.90 0.44
N ALA A 75 24.04 -17.65 0.67
CA ALA A 75 25.13 -17.33 1.60
C ALA A 75 24.81 -17.73 3.05
N ALA A 76 23.55 -17.62 3.47
CA ALA A 76 23.11 -18.10 4.78
C ALA A 76 23.32 -19.61 4.93
N GLY A 77 22.98 -20.38 3.90
CA GLY A 77 23.22 -21.82 3.86
C GLY A 77 24.69 -22.19 4.02
N GLU A 78 25.60 -21.46 3.36
CA GLU A 78 27.05 -21.64 3.50
C GLU A 78 27.57 -21.34 4.92
N LEU A 79 26.92 -20.40 5.62
CA LEU A 79 27.26 -19.97 6.97
C LEU A 79 26.52 -20.75 8.07
N GLY A 80 25.70 -21.74 7.71
CA GLY A 80 24.88 -22.50 8.67
C GLY A 80 23.73 -21.71 9.30
N LEU A 81 23.32 -20.59 8.69
CA LEU A 81 22.23 -19.75 9.15
C LEU A 81 20.90 -20.14 8.49
N PRO A 82 19.75 -20.00 9.18
CA PRO A 82 18.45 -20.20 8.56
C PRO A 82 18.21 -19.22 7.41
N PRO A 83 17.70 -19.66 6.24
CA PRO A 83 17.38 -18.76 5.12
C PRO A 83 16.39 -17.65 5.50
N THR A 84 15.44 -17.95 6.41
CA THR A 84 14.45 -17.01 6.93
C THR A 84 15.10 -15.83 7.66
N LEU A 85 16.19 -16.06 8.40
CA LEU A 85 16.94 -15.01 9.08
C LEU A 85 17.62 -14.07 8.08
N ALA A 86 18.28 -14.63 7.05
CA ALA A 86 18.94 -13.83 6.02
C ALA A 86 17.95 -13.00 5.21
N ARG A 87 16.80 -13.58 4.86
CA ARG A 87 15.70 -12.86 4.21
C ARG A 87 15.19 -11.70 5.06
N ALA A 88 15.01 -11.91 6.37
CA ALA A 88 14.55 -10.86 7.28
C ALA A 88 15.58 -9.70 7.39
N LEU A 89 16.86 -10.02 7.62
CA LEU A 89 17.95 -9.04 7.70
C LEU A 89 18.06 -8.24 6.40
N MET A 90 18.12 -8.93 5.27
CA MET A 90 18.20 -8.25 3.97
C MET A 90 16.94 -7.47 3.64
N GLY A 91 15.78 -7.90 4.12
CA GLY A 91 14.52 -7.18 3.94
C GLY A 91 14.56 -5.78 4.56
N VAL A 92 14.99 -5.71 5.83
CA VAL A 92 15.16 -4.43 6.53
C VAL A 92 16.21 -3.54 5.85
N ILE A 93 17.33 -4.13 5.42
CA ILE A 93 18.41 -3.38 4.77
C ILE A 93 18.02 -2.87 3.38
N VAL A 94 17.32 -3.68 2.59
CA VAL A 94 16.81 -3.30 1.27
C VAL A 94 15.76 -2.19 1.42
N GLU A 95 14.89 -2.30 2.42
CA GLU A 95 13.91 -1.27 2.76
C GLU A 95 14.56 0.08 3.10
N ASP A 96 15.57 0.13 3.99
CA ASP A 96 16.36 1.34 4.26
C ASP A 96 17.00 1.91 2.97
N SER A 97 17.43 1.02 2.06
CA SER A 97 18.03 1.44 0.79
C SER A 97 17.04 2.22 -0.06
N HIS A 98 15.80 1.74 -0.16
CA HIS A 98 14.76 2.42 -0.93
C HIS A 98 14.44 3.77 -0.32
N GLN A 99 14.31 3.85 1.01
CA GLN A 99 14.07 5.12 1.70
C GLN A 99 15.19 6.14 1.44
N VAL A 100 16.45 5.69 1.43
CA VAL A 100 17.60 6.54 1.09
C VAL A 100 17.56 7.03 -0.34
N GLN A 101 17.23 6.16 -1.31
CA GLN A 101 17.10 6.57 -2.71
C GLN A 101 15.95 7.56 -2.91
N GLU A 102 14.80 7.31 -2.27
CA GLU A 102 13.66 8.23 -2.29
C GLU A 102 14.03 9.60 -1.72
N THR A 103 14.75 9.64 -0.59
CA THR A 103 15.23 10.87 0.04
C THR A 103 16.15 11.65 -0.89
N LEU A 104 17.10 10.98 -1.55
CA LEU A 104 18.02 11.65 -2.49
C LEU A 104 17.29 12.26 -3.68
N ILE A 105 16.20 11.64 -4.15
CA ILE A 105 15.38 12.22 -5.21
C ILE A 105 14.61 13.43 -4.71
N VAL A 106 14.05 13.38 -3.49
CA VAL A 106 13.44 14.55 -2.86
C VAL A 106 14.45 15.70 -2.80
N GLU A 107 15.66 15.42 -2.32
CA GLU A 107 16.74 16.40 -2.21
C GLU A 107 17.18 16.93 -3.58
N ALA A 108 17.36 16.05 -4.57
CA ALA A 108 17.74 16.43 -5.94
C ALA A 108 16.65 17.29 -6.59
N ALA A 109 15.38 16.87 -6.49
CA ALA A 109 14.25 17.62 -7.00
C ALA A 109 14.12 19.00 -6.33
N SER A 110 14.53 19.15 -5.08
CA SER A 110 14.56 20.43 -4.37
C SER A 110 15.75 21.32 -4.77
N ARG A 111 16.81 20.75 -5.35
CA ARG A 111 18.05 21.46 -5.75
C ARG A 111 18.12 21.78 -7.24
N THR A 112 17.34 21.11 -8.09
CA THR A 112 17.22 21.46 -9.50
C THR A 112 16.75 22.91 -9.61
N PRO A 113 17.51 23.81 -10.27
CA PRO A 113 17.07 25.18 -10.52
C PRO A 113 15.67 25.17 -11.14
N LEU A 114 14.83 26.13 -10.77
CA LEU A 114 13.43 26.26 -11.21
C LEU A 114 13.25 26.35 -12.74
N ASP A 115 14.34 26.45 -13.50
CA ASP A 115 14.35 26.69 -14.94
C ASP A 115 15.04 25.55 -15.71
N ALA A 116 14.22 24.70 -16.35
CA ALA A 116 14.50 24.03 -17.64
C ALA A 116 13.30 23.23 -18.18
N VAL A 117 12.34 22.84 -17.33
CA VAL A 117 11.01 22.34 -17.72
C VAL A 117 10.00 22.89 -16.71
N ALA A 118 9.06 23.74 -17.14
CA ALA A 118 8.07 24.32 -16.25
C ALA A 118 7.26 23.20 -15.56
N ARG A 119 7.48 23.01 -14.26
CA ARG A 119 6.70 22.05 -13.46
C ARG A 119 5.22 22.45 -13.54
N PRO A 120 4.30 21.50 -13.75
CA PRO A 120 2.88 21.83 -13.82
C PRO A 120 2.41 22.42 -12.49
N ARG A 121 1.54 23.43 -12.55
CA ARG A 121 0.77 23.92 -11.40
C ARG A 121 -0.30 22.88 -11.06
N LEU A 122 -0.22 22.27 -9.89
CA LEU A 122 -1.19 21.26 -9.45
C LEU A 122 -2.24 21.89 -8.54
N LEU A 123 -3.51 21.56 -8.78
CA LEU A 123 -4.64 21.91 -7.92
C LEU A 123 -5.35 20.62 -7.48
N ILE A 124 -5.61 20.49 -6.18
CA ILE A 124 -6.44 19.41 -5.64
C ILE A 124 -7.71 20.03 -5.04
N VAL A 125 -8.85 19.76 -5.68
CA VAL A 125 -10.18 20.12 -5.19
C VAL A 125 -10.63 19.08 -4.17
N GLY A 126 -10.92 19.48 -2.93
CA GLY A 126 -11.02 18.57 -1.78
C GLY A 126 -9.66 18.16 -1.23
N GLY A 127 -8.63 18.99 -1.39
CA GLY A 127 -7.26 18.72 -0.92
C GLY A 127 -7.12 18.62 0.61
N GLY A 128 -8.11 19.09 1.34
CA GLY A 128 -8.31 18.94 2.78
C GLY A 128 -8.98 17.63 3.18
N GLY A 129 -9.43 16.79 2.24
CA GLY A 129 -9.83 15.42 2.51
C GLY A 129 -8.64 14.54 2.92
N ARG A 130 -8.88 13.38 3.55
CA ARG A 130 -7.78 12.47 3.97
C ARG A 130 -6.92 12.03 2.78
N MET A 131 -7.55 11.57 1.70
CA MET A 131 -6.84 11.16 0.49
C MET A 131 -6.25 12.33 -0.29
N GLY A 132 -7.00 13.44 -0.42
CA GLY A 132 -6.49 14.69 -1.02
C GLY A 132 -5.21 15.17 -0.34
N ARG A 133 -5.16 15.17 1.01
CA ARG A 133 -3.94 15.47 1.77
C ARG A 133 -2.82 14.50 1.48
N ARG A 134 -3.08 13.19 1.46
CA ARG A 134 -2.02 12.20 1.21
C ARG A 134 -1.36 12.39 -0.15
N LEU A 135 -2.16 12.64 -1.19
CA LEU A 135 -1.67 12.92 -2.54
C LEU A 135 -0.90 14.24 -2.60
N ARG A 136 -1.45 15.31 -1.99
CA ARG A 136 -0.78 16.60 -1.85
C ARG A 136 0.59 16.46 -1.21
N ASP A 137 0.68 15.73 -0.09
CA ASP A 137 1.90 15.57 0.68
C ASP A 137 2.94 14.78 -0.13
N ALA A 138 2.54 13.69 -0.80
CA ALA A 138 3.43 12.93 -1.68
C ALA A 138 4.01 13.76 -2.84
N LEU A 139 3.18 14.63 -3.44
CA LEU A 139 3.62 15.53 -4.52
C LEU A 139 4.51 16.66 -3.99
N ARG A 140 4.22 17.21 -2.81
CA ARG A 140 5.06 18.24 -2.17
C ARG A 140 6.40 17.69 -1.71
N GLU A 141 6.45 16.45 -1.22
CA GLU A 141 7.69 15.73 -0.93
C GLU A 141 8.58 15.61 -2.18
N ARG A 142 8.02 15.61 -3.38
CA ARG A 142 8.77 15.64 -4.66
C ARG A 142 9.16 17.04 -5.12
N GLY A 143 8.91 18.07 -4.30
CA GLY A 143 9.21 19.47 -4.59
C GLY A 143 8.21 20.13 -5.54
N HIS A 144 7.02 19.56 -5.75
CA HIS A 144 5.99 20.19 -6.59
C HIS A 144 5.16 21.19 -5.80
N THR A 145 4.77 22.28 -6.46
CA THR A 145 3.81 23.24 -5.90
C THR A 145 2.40 22.71 -6.10
N VAL A 146 1.71 22.43 -5.00
CA VAL A 146 0.33 21.92 -4.98
C VAL A 146 -0.57 22.88 -4.22
N ASP A 147 -1.51 23.50 -4.93
CA ASP A 147 -2.60 24.29 -4.35
C ASP A 147 -3.78 23.36 -3.97
N THR A 148 -4.57 23.80 -3.00
CA THR A 148 -5.76 23.09 -2.53
C THR A 148 -6.96 24.03 -2.49
N LEU A 149 -8.10 23.50 -2.90
CA LEU A 149 -9.37 24.22 -2.91
C LEU A 149 -10.42 23.37 -2.20
N GLU A 150 -11.13 23.93 -1.23
CA GLU A 150 -12.26 23.26 -0.59
C GLU A 150 -13.58 23.79 -1.16
N LEU A 151 -14.60 22.93 -1.22
CA LEU A 151 -15.92 23.35 -1.69
C LEU A 151 -16.49 24.50 -0.83
N GLY A 152 -16.16 24.56 0.47
CA GLY A 152 -16.67 25.58 1.39
C GLY A 152 -15.80 26.82 1.58
N ASP A 153 -14.64 26.96 0.94
CA ASP A 153 -13.65 28.00 1.31
C ASP A 153 -13.93 29.40 0.73
N GLY A 154 -14.96 29.55 -0.11
CA GLY A 154 -15.37 30.82 -0.70
C GLY A 154 -14.41 31.37 -1.76
N ARG A 155 -13.35 30.64 -2.16
CA ARG A 155 -12.49 31.02 -3.28
C ARG A 155 -13.24 30.87 -4.60
N ASP A 156 -12.84 31.69 -5.57
CA ASP A 156 -13.28 31.52 -6.96
C ASP A 156 -12.69 30.22 -7.54
N ARG A 157 -13.52 29.17 -7.54
CA ARG A 157 -13.15 27.84 -8.01
C ARG A 157 -12.84 27.83 -9.51
N VAL A 158 -13.56 28.62 -10.29
CA VAL A 158 -13.39 28.72 -11.73
C VAL A 158 -12.04 29.33 -12.05
N ALA A 159 -11.69 30.43 -11.38
CA ALA A 159 -10.38 31.06 -11.55
C ALA A 159 -9.24 30.12 -11.13
N ALA A 160 -9.39 29.38 -10.02
CA ALA A 160 -8.38 28.43 -9.56
C ALA A 160 -8.14 27.29 -10.55
N VAL A 161 -9.21 26.71 -11.08
CA VAL A 161 -9.15 25.63 -12.08
C VAL A 161 -8.54 26.11 -13.40
N ALA A 162 -8.91 27.32 -13.84
CA ALA A 162 -8.40 27.91 -15.08
C ALA A 162 -6.89 28.23 -15.04
N ASP A 163 -6.29 28.33 -13.85
CA ASP A 163 -4.86 28.62 -13.63
C ASP A 163 -4.00 27.35 -13.40
N ALA A 164 -4.62 26.18 -13.21
CA ALA A 164 -3.92 24.92 -12.94
C ALA A 164 -3.60 24.12 -14.22
N ASP A 165 -2.43 23.49 -14.29
CA ASP A 165 -2.07 22.56 -15.38
C ASP A 165 -2.62 21.15 -15.15
N ILE A 166 -2.80 20.77 -13.89
CA ILE A 166 -3.34 19.49 -13.47
C ILE A 166 -4.33 19.75 -12.34
N VAL A 167 -5.58 19.33 -12.52
CA VAL A 167 -6.67 19.46 -11.56
C VAL A 167 -7.09 18.06 -11.12
N VAL A 168 -7.00 17.80 -9.82
CA VAL A 168 -7.44 16.53 -9.21
C VAL A 168 -8.70 16.75 -8.39
N ILE A 169 -9.77 16.04 -8.72
CA ILE A 169 -11.02 15.99 -7.96
C ILE A 169 -10.90 14.92 -6.86
N ALA A 170 -10.81 15.38 -5.62
CA ALA A 170 -10.61 14.58 -4.41
C ALA A 170 -11.69 14.86 -3.34
N VAL A 171 -12.91 15.15 -3.79
CA VAL A 171 -14.11 15.43 -2.97
C VAL A 171 -14.83 14.13 -2.59
N PRO A 172 -15.80 14.15 -1.64
CA PRO A 172 -16.64 12.99 -1.35
C PRO A 172 -17.32 12.41 -2.61
N MET A 173 -17.61 11.11 -2.60
CA MET A 173 -18.12 10.40 -3.79
C MET A 173 -19.41 11.03 -4.34
N THR A 174 -20.30 11.48 -3.44
CA THR A 174 -21.56 12.17 -3.78
C THR A 174 -21.36 13.46 -4.56
N ASP A 175 -20.24 14.15 -4.30
CA ASP A 175 -19.92 15.45 -4.89
C ASP A 175 -19.06 15.32 -6.16
N ALA A 176 -18.46 14.14 -6.40
CA ALA A 176 -17.48 13.95 -7.46
C ALA A 176 -18.05 14.28 -8.85
N GLU A 177 -19.21 13.72 -9.23
CA GLU A 177 -19.80 14.04 -10.54
C GLU A 177 -20.33 15.47 -10.66
N PRO A 178 -21.11 16.01 -9.69
CA PRO A 178 -21.55 17.41 -9.74
C PRO A 178 -20.40 18.40 -9.86
N VAL A 179 -19.36 18.26 -9.03
CA VAL A 179 -18.18 19.13 -9.04
C VAL A 179 -17.40 18.99 -10.35
N THR A 180 -17.28 17.77 -10.87
CA THR A 180 -16.64 17.55 -12.18
C THR A 180 -17.38 18.28 -13.30
N ARG A 181 -18.72 18.23 -13.33
CA ARG A 181 -19.52 18.95 -14.35
C ARG A 181 -19.45 20.47 -14.18
N GLU A 182 -19.39 20.96 -12.94
CA GLU A 182 -19.23 22.38 -12.62
C GLU A 182 -17.88 22.91 -13.11
N LEU A 183 -16.78 22.21 -12.81
CA LEU A 183 -15.43 22.72 -13.03
C LEU A 183 -14.82 22.33 -14.38
N GLY A 184 -15.24 21.20 -14.96
CA GLY A 184 -14.73 20.67 -16.22
C GLY A 184 -14.70 21.67 -17.39
N PRO A 185 -15.74 22.49 -17.61
CA PRO A 185 -15.75 23.49 -18.70
C PRO A 185 -14.70 24.59 -18.55
N HIS A 186 -14.16 24.78 -17.35
CA HIS A 186 -13.19 25.82 -17.02
C HIS A 186 -11.74 25.31 -17.00
N VAL A 187 -11.53 24.01 -17.14
CA VAL A 187 -10.21 23.40 -17.32
C VAL A 187 -9.67 23.80 -18.70
N ARG A 188 -8.43 24.27 -18.76
CA ARG A 188 -7.82 24.68 -20.03
C ARG A 188 -7.69 23.48 -20.99
N PRO A 189 -7.76 23.71 -22.32
CA PRO A 189 -7.60 22.63 -23.30
C PRO A 189 -6.25 21.90 -23.27
N ASP A 190 -5.21 22.51 -22.72
CA ASP A 190 -3.85 21.96 -22.56
C ASP A 190 -3.56 21.45 -21.12
N ALA A 191 -4.59 21.45 -20.26
CA ALA A 191 -4.51 20.98 -18.88
C ALA A 191 -5.17 19.59 -18.73
N LEU A 192 -4.84 18.93 -17.62
CA LEU A 192 -5.43 17.64 -17.22
C LEU A 192 -6.49 17.82 -16.14
N LEU A 193 -7.65 17.19 -16.34
CA LEU A 193 -8.63 16.91 -15.29
C LEU A 193 -8.57 15.43 -14.90
N CYS A 194 -8.41 15.13 -13.62
CA CYS A 194 -8.52 13.77 -13.12
C CYS A 194 -9.27 13.71 -11.79
N ASP A 195 -9.71 12.52 -11.39
CA ASP A 195 -10.37 12.26 -10.12
C ASP A 195 -9.69 11.12 -9.35
N ILE A 196 -9.97 11.01 -8.05
CA ILE A 196 -9.56 9.87 -7.21
C ILE A 196 -10.74 9.13 -6.57
N ASN A 197 -11.94 9.22 -7.17
CA ASN A 197 -13.16 8.60 -6.67
C ASN A 197 -13.01 7.06 -6.61
N SER A 198 -13.87 6.37 -5.85
CA SER A 198 -13.84 4.89 -5.81
C SER A 198 -14.66 4.22 -6.91
N LEU A 199 -15.53 4.96 -7.60
CA LEU A 199 -16.24 4.51 -8.81
C LEU A 199 -15.85 5.37 -10.01
N LYS A 200 -15.73 4.76 -11.19
CA LYS A 200 -15.17 5.41 -12.38
C LYS A 200 -16.23 5.70 -13.44
N VAL A 201 -17.26 4.88 -13.62
CA VAL A 201 -18.22 5.08 -14.73
C VAL A 201 -18.84 6.48 -14.70
N GLY A 202 -19.36 6.88 -13.54
CA GLY A 202 -20.07 8.15 -13.38
C GLY A 202 -19.18 9.38 -13.57
N VAL A 203 -18.05 9.42 -12.84
CA VAL A 203 -17.12 10.56 -12.86
C VAL A 203 -16.34 10.65 -14.18
N CYS A 204 -15.96 9.53 -14.79
CA CYS A 204 -15.31 9.54 -16.10
C CYS A 204 -16.25 10.09 -17.17
N ARG A 205 -17.52 9.65 -17.20
CA ARG A 205 -18.53 10.22 -18.09
C ARG A 205 -18.70 11.72 -17.87
N ALA A 206 -18.76 12.16 -16.61
CA ALA A 206 -18.85 13.59 -16.29
C ALA A 206 -17.64 14.38 -16.84
N MET A 207 -16.41 13.83 -16.75
CA MET A 207 -15.23 14.44 -17.36
C MET A 207 -15.29 14.46 -18.90
N GLU A 208 -15.79 13.39 -19.51
CA GLU A 208 -15.91 13.29 -20.97
C GLU A 208 -16.88 14.34 -21.53
N GLU A 209 -18.02 14.51 -20.86
CA GLU A 209 -19.10 15.44 -21.24
C GLU A 209 -18.72 16.92 -21.04
N SER A 210 -18.00 17.23 -19.95
CA SER A 210 -17.80 18.62 -19.50
C SER A 210 -16.44 19.22 -19.82
N CYS A 211 -15.36 18.42 -19.86
CA CYS A 211 -14.00 18.91 -20.09
C CYS A 211 -13.58 18.72 -21.55
N ARG A 212 -12.81 19.68 -22.09
CA ARG A 212 -12.23 19.60 -23.45
C ARG A 212 -10.72 19.28 -23.45
N GLY A 213 -10.05 19.44 -22.32
CA GLY A 213 -8.65 19.09 -22.14
C GLY A 213 -8.41 17.61 -21.93
N GLU A 214 -7.21 17.28 -21.48
CA GLU A 214 -6.83 15.92 -21.12
C GLU A 214 -7.68 15.44 -19.94
N ALA A 215 -8.00 14.15 -19.91
CA ALA A 215 -8.80 13.56 -18.84
C ALA A 215 -8.41 12.11 -18.54
N MET A 216 -8.35 11.76 -17.26
CA MET A 216 -8.23 10.37 -16.82
C MET A 216 -8.83 10.19 -15.42
N GLY A 217 -9.53 9.08 -15.20
CA GLY A 217 -9.92 8.67 -13.86
C GLY A 217 -8.79 7.93 -13.15
N LEU A 218 -8.58 8.21 -11.88
CA LEU A 218 -7.64 7.47 -11.03
C LEU A 218 -8.39 6.84 -9.86
N HIS A 219 -7.96 5.67 -9.42
CA HIS A 219 -8.41 5.08 -8.17
C HIS A 219 -7.21 4.54 -7.40
N PRO A 220 -6.73 5.29 -6.39
CA PRO A 220 -5.76 4.77 -5.44
C PRO A 220 -6.34 3.57 -4.68
N MET A 221 -5.77 2.38 -4.88
CA MET A 221 -6.23 1.13 -4.24
C MET A 221 -5.70 0.99 -2.80
N PHE A 222 -5.54 2.12 -2.13
CA PHE A 222 -4.96 2.23 -0.80
C PHE A 222 -5.60 3.37 -0.01
N GLY A 223 -5.62 3.23 1.30
CA GLY A 223 -6.14 4.27 2.20
C GLY A 223 -5.12 5.37 2.51
N PRO A 224 -5.57 6.46 3.15
CA PRO A 224 -4.72 7.63 3.42
C PRO A 224 -3.60 7.37 4.44
N GLY A 225 -3.67 6.26 5.19
CA GLY A 225 -2.70 5.89 6.21
C GLY A 225 -1.42 5.23 5.69
N VAL A 226 -1.24 5.07 4.37
CA VAL A 226 -0.01 4.49 3.83
C VAL A 226 1.17 5.44 4.04
N TRP A 227 2.24 4.90 4.65
CA TRP A 227 3.46 5.66 4.93
C TRP A 227 4.21 6.05 3.64
N SER A 228 4.14 5.22 2.58
CA SER A 228 4.71 5.47 1.26
C SER A 228 3.76 5.01 0.15
N LEU A 229 3.83 5.66 -1.01
CA LEU A 229 3.12 5.24 -2.23
C LEU A 229 3.82 4.08 -2.95
N ARG A 230 5.02 3.70 -2.50
CA ARG A 230 5.79 2.61 -3.10
C ARG A 230 5.03 1.28 -2.99
N ARG A 231 5.02 0.52 -4.09
CA ARG A 231 4.31 -0.76 -4.26
C ARG A 231 2.79 -0.67 -4.07
N GLN A 232 2.24 0.54 -3.95
CA GLN A 232 0.80 0.74 -3.97
C GLN A 232 0.29 0.71 -5.40
N LYS A 233 -0.97 0.30 -5.57
CA LYS A 233 -1.63 0.25 -6.88
C LYS A 233 -2.50 1.47 -7.10
N VAL A 234 -2.47 2.04 -8.29
CA VAL A 234 -3.46 3.03 -8.75
C VAL A 234 -4.04 2.50 -10.06
N VAL A 235 -5.35 2.29 -10.09
CA VAL A 235 -6.04 1.96 -11.34
C VAL A 235 -6.28 3.24 -12.12
N VAL A 236 -6.00 3.20 -13.42
CA VAL A 236 -6.08 4.34 -14.33
C VAL A 236 -7.12 4.04 -15.40
N CYS A 237 -8.08 4.95 -15.56
CA CYS A 237 -9.05 4.95 -16.65
C CYS A 237 -8.72 6.10 -17.60
N PRO A 238 -7.87 5.87 -18.63
CA PRO A 238 -7.54 6.91 -19.59
C PRO A 238 -8.77 7.29 -20.42
N LEU A 239 -9.02 8.59 -20.59
CA LEU A 239 -10.13 9.12 -21.41
C LEU A 239 -9.60 9.92 -22.61
N ARG A 240 -8.82 10.96 -22.33
CA ARG A 240 -8.14 11.79 -23.32
C ARG A 240 -6.71 12.01 -22.87
N GLU A 241 -5.77 11.35 -23.54
CA GLU A 241 -4.35 11.45 -23.20
C GLU A 241 -3.71 12.73 -23.74
N GLY A 242 -2.60 13.13 -23.11
CA GLY A 242 -1.72 14.19 -23.59
C GLY A 242 -0.50 14.37 -22.68
N PRO A 243 0.27 15.45 -22.89
CA PRO A 243 1.50 15.71 -22.14
C PRO A 243 1.32 15.76 -20.61
N ARG A 244 0.20 16.29 -20.10
CA ARG A 244 -0.02 16.44 -18.65
C ARG A 244 -0.38 15.10 -17.98
N ALA A 245 -1.20 14.27 -18.63
CA ALA A 245 -1.50 12.90 -18.24
C ALA A 245 -0.23 12.04 -18.25
N ALA A 246 0.55 12.10 -19.33
CA ALA A 246 1.81 11.37 -19.44
C ALA A 246 2.80 11.78 -18.34
N TRP A 247 2.88 13.07 -18.03
CA TRP A 247 3.70 13.59 -16.93
C TRP A 247 3.25 13.04 -15.58
N LEU A 248 1.94 13.11 -15.26
CA LEU A 248 1.44 12.64 -13.96
C LEU A 248 1.61 11.12 -13.79
N ARG A 249 1.37 10.34 -14.85
CA ARG A 249 1.62 8.89 -14.85
C ARG A 249 3.10 8.59 -14.59
N LYS A 250 4.01 9.28 -15.28
CA LYS A 250 5.46 9.13 -15.06
C LYS A 250 5.85 9.51 -13.63
N GLU A 251 5.28 10.59 -13.10
CA GLU A 251 5.55 11.06 -11.75
C GLU A 251 5.09 10.03 -10.71
N LEU A 252 3.86 9.53 -10.79
CA LEU A 252 3.35 8.47 -9.90
C LEU A 252 4.18 7.18 -10.00
N ALA A 253 4.50 6.73 -11.21
CA ALA A 253 5.35 5.55 -11.42
C ALA A 253 6.75 5.73 -10.82
N SER A 254 7.31 6.94 -10.87
CA SER A 254 8.60 7.26 -10.25
C SER A 254 8.57 7.16 -8.72
N MET A 255 7.40 7.31 -8.10
CA MET A 255 7.17 7.07 -6.67
C MET A 255 7.03 5.58 -6.33
N GLY A 256 7.19 4.68 -7.32
CA GLY A 256 7.02 3.24 -7.16
C GLY A 256 5.57 2.78 -7.12
N VAL A 257 4.63 3.62 -7.57
CA VAL A 257 3.22 3.24 -7.78
C VAL A 257 3.12 2.29 -8.98
N GLU A 258 2.37 1.20 -8.80
CA GLU A 258 1.98 0.29 -9.87
C GLU A 258 0.71 0.82 -10.53
N LEU A 259 0.85 1.36 -11.75
CA LEU A 259 -0.26 1.85 -12.55
C LEU A 259 -0.89 0.71 -13.34
N ILE A 260 -2.21 0.56 -13.23
CA ILE A 260 -2.99 -0.51 -13.89
C ILE A 260 -4.03 0.15 -14.77
N ASP A 261 -3.91 0.01 -16.09
CA ASP A 261 -4.86 0.61 -17.04
C ASP A 261 -6.09 -0.30 -17.24
N THR A 262 -7.28 0.29 -17.22
CA THR A 262 -8.54 -0.38 -17.55
C THR A 262 -9.63 0.64 -17.93
N ASP A 263 -10.71 0.22 -18.58
CA ASP A 263 -11.85 1.10 -18.86
C ASP A 263 -12.75 1.28 -17.61
N PRO A 264 -13.56 2.35 -17.52
CA PRO A 264 -14.40 2.62 -16.36
C PRO A 264 -15.40 1.50 -16.01
N VAL A 265 -15.92 0.80 -17.02
CA VAL A 265 -16.92 -0.26 -16.82
C VAL A 265 -16.26 -1.50 -16.23
N THR A 266 -15.11 -1.91 -16.77
CA THR A 266 -14.32 -3.02 -16.23
C THR A 266 -13.84 -2.69 -14.82
N HIS A 267 -13.40 -1.46 -14.56
CA HIS A 267 -13.05 -1.00 -13.22
C HIS A 267 -14.19 -1.22 -12.21
N ASP A 268 -15.38 -0.66 -12.46
CA ASP A 268 -16.49 -0.70 -11.50
C ASP A 268 -17.01 -2.14 -11.31
N ARG A 269 -16.96 -2.96 -12.36
CA ARG A 269 -17.24 -4.40 -12.26
C ARG A 269 -16.26 -5.11 -11.33
N MET A 270 -14.96 -4.81 -11.43
CA MET A 270 -13.98 -5.40 -10.52
C MET A 270 -14.15 -4.87 -9.09
N MET A 271 -14.51 -3.60 -8.91
CA MET A 271 -14.79 -3.04 -7.58
C MET A 271 -16.03 -3.64 -6.92
N ALA A 272 -17.00 -4.14 -7.69
CA ALA A 272 -18.09 -4.93 -7.12
C ALA A 272 -17.58 -6.18 -6.39
N ILE A 273 -16.51 -6.81 -6.89
CA ILE A 273 -15.90 -7.97 -6.24
C ILE A 273 -14.93 -7.52 -5.13
N VAL A 274 -14.00 -6.63 -5.46
CA VAL A 274 -12.87 -6.27 -4.57
C VAL A 274 -13.31 -5.40 -3.39
N GLN A 275 -14.32 -4.54 -3.59
CA GLN A 275 -14.81 -3.64 -2.55
C GLN A 275 -16.19 -4.07 -2.06
N VAL A 276 -17.21 -4.13 -2.92
CA VAL A 276 -18.60 -4.35 -2.45
C VAL A 276 -18.75 -5.72 -1.76
N LEU A 277 -18.34 -6.81 -2.41
CA LEU A 277 -18.48 -8.14 -1.80
C LEU A 277 -17.69 -8.25 -0.47
N VAL A 278 -16.47 -7.74 -0.44
CA VAL A 278 -15.56 -7.82 0.71
C VAL A 278 -16.02 -6.93 1.87
N HIS A 279 -16.38 -5.68 1.59
CA HIS A 279 -16.87 -4.73 2.59
C HIS A 279 -18.22 -5.19 3.14
N PHE A 280 -19.15 -5.64 2.29
CA PHE A 280 -20.41 -6.20 2.75
C PHE A 280 -20.21 -7.40 3.70
N SER A 281 -19.33 -8.35 3.35
CA SER A 281 -18.96 -9.45 4.25
C SER A 281 -18.43 -8.96 5.60
N THR A 282 -17.55 -7.95 5.57
CA THR A 282 -16.97 -7.35 6.78
C THR A 282 -18.00 -6.61 7.63
N LEU A 283 -18.94 -5.90 7.00
CA LEU A 283 -20.07 -5.22 7.66
C LEU A 283 -20.99 -6.24 8.35
N VAL A 284 -21.32 -7.33 7.65
CA VAL A 284 -22.13 -8.44 8.20
C VAL A 284 -21.42 -9.08 9.38
N MET A 285 -20.12 -9.38 9.26
CA MET A 285 -19.32 -9.95 10.34
C MET A 285 -19.30 -9.05 11.58
N GLY A 286 -19.06 -7.74 11.39
CA GLY A 286 -19.07 -6.77 12.48
C GLY A 286 -20.43 -6.67 13.18
N ASP A 287 -21.53 -6.60 12.41
CA ASP A 287 -22.88 -6.56 13.00
C ASP A 287 -23.25 -7.87 13.69
N ALA A 288 -22.85 -9.03 13.14
CA ALA A 288 -23.06 -10.33 13.75
C ALA A 288 -22.33 -10.44 15.10
N LEU A 289 -21.05 -10.06 15.16
CA LEU A 289 -20.26 -10.00 16.39
C LEU A 289 -20.94 -9.11 17.44
N ARG A 290 -21.37 -7.91 17.04
CA ARG A 290 -22.08 -6.96 17.92
C ARG A 290 -23.36 -7.56 18.51
N ARG A 291 -24.10 -8.35 17.74
CA ARG A 291 -25.35 -8.99 18.18
C ARG A 291 -25.15 -10.12 19.20
N THR A 292 -23.95 -10.71 19.29
CA THR A 292 -23.66 -11.75 20.29
C THR A 292 -23.68 -11.22 21.73
N GLY A 293 -23.45 -9.91 21.92
CA GLY A 293 -23.30 -9.29 23.23
C GLY A 293 -21.95 -9.54 23.91
N VAL A 294 -21.05 -10.31 23.28
CA VAL A 294 -19.69 -10.55 23.79
C VAL A 294 -18.81 -9.35 23.44
N SER A 295 -18.04 -8.85 24.42
CA SER A 295 -17.10 -7.76 24.18
C SER A 295 -15.91 -8.23 23.33
N VAL A 296 -15.35 -7.34 22.51
CA VAL A 296 -14.14 -7.64 21.72
C VAL A 296 -12.96 -7.99 22.62
N GLU A 297 -12.85 -7.34 23.78
CA GLU A 297 -11.80 -7.62 24.76
C GLU A 297 -11.93 -9.03 25.33
N ASP A 298 -13.15 -9.45 25.70
CA ASP A 298 -13.39 -10.79 26.21
C ASP A 298 -13.13 -11.84 25.13
N SER A 299 -13.58 -11.62 23.89
CA SER A 299 -13.32 -12.57 22.81
C SER A 299 -11.83 -12.74 22.57
N LEU A 300 -11.05 -11.65 22.55
CA LEU A 300 -9.59 -11.65 22.34
C LEU A 300 -8.80 -12.52 23.34
N ARG A 301 -9.32 -12.76 24.54
CA ARG A 301 -8.69 -13.63 25.55
C ARG A 301 -8.66 -15.11 25.16
N PHE A 302 -9.48 -15.54 24.20
CA PHE A 302 -9.60 -16.94 23.77
C PHE A 302 -9.07 -17.17 22.34
N THR A 303 -8.11 -16.36 21.90
CA THR A 303 -7.79 -16.24 20.47
C THR A 303 -6.38 -16.66 20.13
N SER A 304 -6.24 -17.20 18.92
CA SER A 304 -4.95 -17.31 18.24
C SER A 304 -4.60 -15.98 17.55
N PRO A 305 -3.32 -15.76 17.19
CA PRO A 305 -2.90 -14.57 16.45
C PRO A 305 -3.69 -14.33 15.15
N ILE A 306 -4.13 -15.39 14.45
CA ILE A 306 -4.92 -15.27 13.22
C ILE A 306 -6.30 -14.66 13.51
N TYR A 307 -7.00 -15.10 14.55
CA TYR A 307 -8.30 -14.51 14.90
C TYR A 307 -8.15 -13.03 15.33
N ARG A 308 -7.08 -12.70 16.07
CA ARG A 308 -6.76 -11.29 16.39
C ARG A 308 -6.58 -10.46 15.12
N LEU A 309 -5.92 -11.02 14.10
CA LEU A 309 -5.76 -10.37 12.80
C LEU A 309 -7.09 -10.21 12.06
N GLU A 310 -7.94 -11.23 12.03
CA GLU A 310 -9.29 -11.16 11.45
C GLU A 310 -10.13 -10.07 12.11
N LEU A 311 -10.16 -10.01 13.45
CA LEU A 311 -10.84 -8.95 14.17
C LEU A 311 -10.23 -7.56 13.91
N ALA A 312 -8.91 -7.46 13.72
CA ALA A 312 -8.29 -6.20 13.35
C ALA A 312 -8.76 -5.73 11.97
N PHE A 313 -8.96 -6.63 11.00
CA PHE A 313 -9.52 -6.31 9.69
C PHE A 313 -10.99 -5.90 9.74
N VAL A 314 -11.80 -6.55 10.59
CA VAL A 314 -13.19 -6.13 10.82
C VAL A 314 -13.23 -4.77 11.51
N GLY A 315 -12.54 -4.62 12.64
CA GLY A 315 -12.57 -3.43 13.47
C GLY A 315 -12.07 -2.17 12.75
N ARG A 316 -11.01 -2.28 11.93
CA ARG A 316 -10.47 -1.13 11.19
C ARG A 316 -11.43 -0.56 10.15
N LEU A 317 -12.41 -1.36 9.66
CA LEU A 317 -13.44 -0.85 8.75
C LEU A 317 -14.30 0.21 9.44
N PHE A 318 -14.70 -0.06 10.68
CA PHE A 318 -15.57 0.81 11.48
C PHE A 318 -14.86 2.04 12.05
N THR A 319 -13.55 2.21 11.82
CA THR A 319 -12.81 3.45 12.13
C THR A 319 -12.72 4.40 10.93
N GLN A 320 -13.27 4.01 9.78
CA GLN A 320 -13.28 4.82 8.56
C GLN A 320 -14.54 5.68 8.46
N ASP A 321 -14.68 6.39 7.33
CA ASP A 321 -15.84 7.25 7.07
C ASP A 321 -17.04 6.41 6.59
N PRO A 322 -18.19 6.38 7.32
CA PRO A 322 -19.34 5.58 6.93
C PRO A 322 -19.94 6.00 5.59
N ASP A 323 -19.88 7.28 5.22
CA ASP A 323 -20.48 7.78 3.98
C ASP A 323 -19.74 7.25 2.76
N LEU A 324 -18.41 7.08 2.87
CA LEU A 324 -17.60 6.42 1.84
C LEU A 324 -18.09 4.98 1.57
N TYR A 325 -18.32 4.20 2.62
CA TYR A 325 -18.76 2.80 2.47
C TYR A 325 -20.21 2.72 2.00
N ALA A 326 -21.07 3.62 2.46
CA ALA A 326 -22.44 3.71 1.96
C ALA A 326 -22.44 3.93 0.44
N GLU A 327 -21.66 4.89 -0.05
CA GLU A 327 -21.57 5.17 -1.48
C GLU A 327 -20.99 4.01 -2.28
N ILE A 328 -19.94 3.35 -1.80
CA ILE A 328 -19.40 2.14 -2.46
C ILE A 328 -20.47 1.03 -2.56
N GLU A 329 -21.19 0.77 -1.46
CA GLU A 329 -22.17 -0.32 -1.36
C GLU A 329 -23.50 -0.02 -2.08
N MET A 330 -23.86 1.24 -2.23
CA MET A 330 -25.16 1.66 -2.76
C MET A 330 -25.09 2.14 -4.21
N SER A 331 -23.97 2.76 -4.62
CA SER A 331 -23.85 3.41 -5.92
C SER A 331 -23.21 2.52 -6.99
N ASN A 332 -22.58 1.40 -6.63
CA ASN A 332 -22.10 0.43 -7.62
C ASN A 332 -23.27 -0.37 -8.25
N PRO A 333 -23.46 -0.36 -9.59
CA PRO A 333 -24.59 -1.03 -10.24
C PRO A 333 -24.69 -2.55 -9.98
N GLN A 334 -23.57 -3.21 -9.69
CA GLN A 334 -23.52 -4.66 -9.43
C GLN A 334 -23.59 -5.02 -7.94
N ALA A 335 -23.70 -4.03 -7.05
CA ALA A 335 -23.71 -4.25 -5.61
C ALA A 335 -24.82 -5.22 -5.16
N ALA A 336 -26.03 -5.07 -5.71
CA ALA A 336 -27.16 -5.94 -5.37
C ALA A 336 -26.91 -7.40 -5.76
N GLU A 337 -26.21 -7.65 -6.86
CA GLU A 337 -25.81 -8.98 -7.30
C GLU A 337 -24.80 -9.61 -6.34
N MET A 338 -23.76 -8.86 -5.96
CA MET A 338 -22.73 -9.32 -5.04
C MET A 338 -23.29 -9.62 -3.64
N ARG A 339 -24.18 -8.76 -3.13
CA ARG A 339 -24.87 -9.02 -1.85
C ARG A 339 -25.75 -10.27 -1.90
N ARG A 340 -26.43 -10.54 -3.03
CA ARG A 340 -27.20 -11.79 -3.21
C ARG A 340 -26.28 -13.00 -3.27
N CYS A 341 -25.18 -12.90 -4.01
CA CYS A 341 -24.17 -13.95 -4.10
C CYS A 341 -23.66 -14.36 -2.71
N PHE A 342 -23.26 -13.39 -1.90
CA PHE A 342 -22.80 -13.64 -0.53
C PHE A 342 -23.85 -14.31 0.35
N ARG A 343 -25.10 -13.80 0.35
CA ARG A 343 -26.18 -14.39 1.15
C ARG A 343 -26.50 -15.81 0.72
N ASN A 344 -26.61 -16.06 -0.58
CA ASN A 344 -26.90 -17.41 -1.08
C ASN A 344 -25.79 -18.39 -0.68
N ALA A 345 -24.52 -17.97 -0.77
CA ALA A 345 -23.39 -18.81 -0.34
C ALA A 345 -23.45 -19.13 1.16
N ALA A 346 -23.78 -18.14 2.01
CA ALA A 346 -23.95 -18.33 3.45
C ALA A 346 -25.13 -19.28 3.75
N ASP A 347 -26.29 -19.06 3.14
CA ASP A 347 -27.49 -19.88 3.35
C ASP A 347 -27.28 -21.33 2.87
N GLU A 348 -26.52 -21.54 1.79
CA GLU A 348 -26.19 -22.88 1.31
C GLU A 348 -25.25 -23.63 2.24
N LEU A 349 -24.21 -22.96 2.75
CA LEU A 349 -23.28 -23.55 3.71
C LEU A 349 -23.98 -23.85 5.04
N ASP A 350 -24.83 -22.95 5.53
CA ASP A 350 -25.61 -23.15 6.75
C ASP A 350 -26.49 -24.40 6.64
N ARG A 351 -27.21 -24.57 5.52
CA ARG A 351 -28.01 -25.78 5.26
C ARG A 351 -27.18 -27.06 5.29
N ILE A 352 -26.05 -27.09 4.58
CA ILE A 352 -25.15 -28.26 4.55
C ILE A 352 -24.65 -28.61 5.96
N ILE A 353 -24.30 -27.61 6.76
CA ILE A 353 -23.79 -27.78 8.12
C ILE A 353 -24.90 -28.23 9.08
N ALA A 354 -26.09 -27.63 9.01
CA ALA A 354 -27.24 -27.97 9.82
C ALA A 354 -27.73 -29.41 9.58
N ASP A 355 -27.66 -29.87 8.32
CA ASP A 355 -27.99 -31.24 7.93
C ASP A 355 -26.88 -32.26 8.27
N ALA A 356 -25.74 -31.79 8.77
CA ALA A 356 -24.52 -32.60 9.01
C ALA A 356 -24.07 -33.42 7.79
N ASP A 357 -24.30 -32.91 6.57
CA ASP A 357 -23.90 -33.58 5.33
C ASP A 357 -22.40 -33.37 5.06
N HIS A 358 -21.59 -34.25 5.68
CA HIS A 358 -20.14 -34.26 5.49
C HIS A 358 -19.70 -34.42 4.03
N ALA A 359 -20.48 -35.13 3.21
CA ALA A 359 -20.11 -35.36 1.81
C ALA A 359 -20.34 -34.10 0.98
N ALA A 360 -21.46 -33.41 1.18
CA ALA A 360 -21.71 -32.11 0.54
C ALA A 360 -20.72 -31.05 1.03
N PHE A 361 -20.42 -31.01 2.32
CA PHE A 361 -19.41 -30.10 2.87
C PHE A 361 -18.05 -30.30 2.21
N ARG A 362 -17.57 -31.56 2.14
CA ARG A 362 -16.28 -31.88 1.51
C ARG A 362 -16.23 -31.45 0.05
N ARG A 363 -17.26 -31.80 -0.74
CA ARG A 363 -17.32 -31.40 -2.16
C ARG A 363 -17.26 -29.88 -2.31
N ARG A 364 -18.04 -29.15 -1.52
CA ARG A 364 -18.05 -27.68 -1.55
C ARG A 364 -16.69 -27.09 -1.18
N PHE A 365 -16.04 -27.66 -0.15
CA PHE A 365 -14.71 -27.24 0.27
C PHE A 365 -13.66 -27.47 -0.82
N GLU A 366 -13.67 -28.63 -1.46
CA GLU A 366 -12.77 -28.97 -2.56
C GLU A 366 -12.99 -28.06 -3.78
N ASP A 367 -14.23 -27.78 -4.16
CA ASP A 367 -14.56 -26.84 -5.25
C ASP A 367 -13.98 -25.44 -4.98
N ILE A 368 -14.09 -24.95 -3.73
CA ILE A 368 -13.53 -23.67 -3.31
C ILE A 368 -11.99 -23.75 -3.31
N ALA A 369 -11.40 -24.85 -2.84
CA ALA A 369 -9.96 -25.04 -2.83
C ALA A 369 -9.37 -24.99 -4.24
N VAL A 370 -10.04 -25.58 -5.24
CA VAL A 370 -9.64 -25.49 -6.67
C VAL A 370 -9.65 -24.03 -7.14
N TYR A 371 -10.64 -23.23 -6.76
CA TYR A 371 -10.66 -21.81 -7.10
C TYR A 371 -9.45 -21.05 -6.52
N PHE A 372 -9.04 -21.41 -5.30
CA PHE A 372 -7.89 -20.79 -4.61
C PHE A 372 -6.53 -21.41 -4.95
N GLU A 373 -6.46 -22.50 -5.73
CA GLU A 373 -5.23 -23.26 -5.98
C GLU A 373 -4.06 -22.36 -6.45
N SER A 374 -4.33 -21.43 -7.35
CA SER A 374 -3.33 -20.49 -7.87
C SER A 374 -2.77 -19.49 -6.85
N PHE A 375 -3.43 -19.32 -5.69
CA PHE A 375 -3.08 -18.37 -4.65
C PHE A 375 -2.85 -19.01 -3.27
N GLY A 376 -3.13 -20.31 -3.10
CA GLY A 376 -3.13 -20.98 -1.79
C GLY A 376 -1.78 -20.91 -1.07
N ASP A 377 -0.70 -21.30 -1.75
CA ASP A 377 0.65 -21.25 -1.18
C ASP A 377 1.10 -19.83 -0.84
N GLU A 378 0.73 -18.87 -1.68
CA GLU A 378 1.03 -17.45 -1.43
C GLU A 378 0.23 -16.93 -0.22
N ALA A 379 -1.05 -17.27 -0.11
CA ALA A 379 -1.92 -16.88 1.00
C ALA A 379 -1.38 -17.41 2.34
N MET A 380 -0.98 -18.68 2.39
CA MET A 380 -0.36 -19.28 3.58
C MET A 380 0.92 -18.52 3.96
N ARG A 381 1.86 -18.40 3.03
CA ARG A 381 3.13 -17.71 3.28
C ARG A 381 2.94 -16.25 3.73
N LEU A 382 1.99 -15.52 3.14
CA LEU A 382 1.70 -14.14 3.51
C LEU A 382 1.08 -14.05 4.90
N SER A 383 0.10 -14.89 5.21
CA SER A 383 -0.58 -14.88 6.51
C SER A 383 0.39 -15.24 7.64
N GLU A 384 1.25 -16.24 7.46
CA GLU A 384 2.29 -16.62 8.43
C GLU A 384 3.29 -15.49 8.68
N GLN A 385 3.75 -14.79 7.63
CA GLN A 385 4.65 -13.64 7.79
C GLN A 385 4.03 -12.51 8.61
N ILE A 386 2.74 -12.24 8.42
CA ILE A 386 2.01 -11.21 9.18
C ILE A 386 1.82 -11.66 10.63
N ILE A 387 1.44 -12.93 10.85
CA ILE A 387 1.27 -13.51 12.18
C ILE A 387 2.59 -13.47 12.96
N ASP A 388 3.69 -13.90 12.36
CA ASP A 388 5.02 -13.88 12.98
C ASP A 388 5.42 -12.45 13.38
N THR A 389 5.12 -11.48 12.53
CA THR A 389 5.38 -10.06 12.83
C THR A 389 4.54 -9.59 14.01
N LEU A 390 3.25 -9.96 14.05
CA LEU A 390 2.33 -9.61 15.13
C LEU A 390 2.77 -10.23 16.47
N VAL A 391 3.28 -11.46 16.47
CA VAL A 391 3.71 -12.17 17.68
C VAL A 391 5.06 -11.65 18.21
N ARG A 392 5.94 -11.16 17.34
CA ARG A 392 7.25 -10.61 17.74
C ARG A 392 7.18 -9.21 18.32
N GLN A 393 6.10 -8.47 18.09
CA GLN A 393 5.91 -7.15 18.68
C GLN A 393 5.18 -7.31 20.04
N PRO A 394 5.76 -6.82 21.15
CA PRO A 394 5.21 -7.02 22.49
C PRO A 394 3.84 -6.37 22.71
#